data_AF-A0AAE3XGU1-F1
#
_entry.id   AF-A0AAE3XGU1-F1
#
_cell.length_a   1.000
_cell.length_b   1.000
_cell.length_c   1.000
_cell.angle_alpha   90.00
_cell.angle_beta   90.00
_cell.angle_gamma   90.00
#
_symmetry.space_group_name_H-M   'P 1'
#
loop_
_entity.id
_entity.type
_entity.pdbx_description
1 polymer ?
#
loop_
_entity_poly.entity_id
_entity_poly.type
_entity_poly.pdbx_seq_one_letter_code
_entity_poly.pdbx_strand_id
1 'polypeptide(L)'
;MAPERTQGFTLIEVLISIVVLAVVLAMVSSIMTGLFRDNRQAEQRQNLSARMQTAAEDLRRHWLDPAASGVDPDTRGRYRLRRACVDGFSVPAGMTVTVWDVTPDGKGDFTVSAPYGLSASCASAAVRPARSVRRVRVQNAAGGSTNEITFEMYGG
;
A
#
# COMPACT_ATOMS: atom_id res chain seq x y z
N MET A 1 71.64 21.99 -14.24
CA MET A 1 70.28 21.88 -14.82
C MET A 1 70.18 20.50 -15.45
N ALA A 2 69.53 19.55 -14.77
CA ALA A 2 69.33 18.21 -15.31
C ALA A 2 68.16 18.25 -16.31
N PRO A 3 68.24 17.55 -17.45
CA PRO A 3 67.14 17.51 -18.42
C PRO A 3 66.00 16.67 -17.85
N GLU A 4 64.81 17.27 -17.73
CA GLU A 4 63.57 16.53 -17.50
C GLU A 4 63.29 15.64 -18.73
N ARG A 5 63.36 14.33 -18.55
CA ARG A 5 62.93 13.37 -19.58
C ARG A 5 61.41 13.42 -19.67
N THR A 6 60.89 14.02 -20.73
CA THR A 6 59.49 13.88 -21.13
C THR A 6 59.30 12.44 -21.65
N GLN A 7 58.81 11.55 -20.78
CA GLN A 7 58.39 10.20 -21.18
C GLN A 7 57.09 10.33 -21.98
N GLY A 8 57.16 10.12 -23.30
CA GLY A 8 55.99 10.00 -24.16
C GLY A 8 55.31 8.65 -23.96
N PHE A 9 53.97 8.65 -23.93
CA PHE A 9 53.16 7.43 -23.88
C PHE A 9 53.43 6.54 -25.11
N THR A 10 53.59 5.25 -24.88
CA THR A 10 53.73 4.27 -25.98
C THR A 10 52.36 3.94 -26.58
N LEU A 11 52.31 3.65 -27.89
CA LEU A 11 51.05 3.35 -28.60
C LEU A 11 50.32 2.13 -27.97
N ILE A 12 51.09 1.17 -27.45
CA ILE A 12 50.54 -0.01 -26.77
C ILE A 12 49.87 0.33 -25.43
N GLU A 13 50.39 1.31 -24.70
CA GLU A 13 49.84 1.77 -23.42
C GLU A 13 48.51 2.53 -23.62
N VAL A 14 48.40 3.26 -24.73
CA VAL A 14 47.13 3.87 -25.16
C VAL A 14 46.10 2.81 -25.52
N LEU A 15 46.50 1.73 -26.21
CA LEU A 15 45.61 0.62 -26.52
C LEU A 15 45.12 -0.10 -25.26
N ILE A 16 46.02 -0.39 -24.33
CA ILE A 16 45.68 -1.05 -23.05
C ILE A 16 44.74 -0.17 -22.23
N SER A 17 45.00 1.13 -22.14
CA SER A 17 44.12 2.04 -21.38
C SER A 17 42.72 2.14 -21.98
N ILE A 18 42.56 2.16 -23.31
CA ILE A 18 41.25 2.13 -23.96
C ILE A 18 40.52 0.81 -23.66
N VAL A 19 41.21 -0.33 -23.72
CA VAL A 19 40.62 -1.65 -23.40
C VAL A 19 40.17 -1.71 -21.94
N VAL A 20 41.01 -1.25 -21.01
CA VAL A 20 40.66 -1.19 -19.58
C VAL A 20 39.46 -0.27 -19.36
N LEU A 21 39.45 0.92 -19.99
CA LEU A 21 38.33 1.86 -19.90
C LEU A 21 37.01 1.24 -20.42
N ALA A 22 37.06 0.52 -21.54
CA ALA A 22 35.88 -0.14 -22.11
C ALA A 22 35.29 -1.20 -21.15
N VAL A 23 36.15 -1.99 -20.50
CA VAL A 23 35.71 -2.99 -19.50
C VAL A 23 35.07 -2.32 -18.29
N VAL A 24 35.68 -1.24 -17.79
CA VAL A 24 35.13 -0.48 -16.65
C VAL A 24 33.76 0.11 -17.00
N LEU A 25 33.62 0.74 -18.18
CA LEU A 25 32.35 1.31 -18.64
C LEU A 25 31.25 0.24 -18.80
N ALA A 26 31.61 -0.95 -19.30
CA ALA A 26 30.68 -2.06 -19.44
C ALA A 26 30.13 -2.50 -18.07
N MET A 27 30.97 -2.61 -17.04
CA MET A 27 30.51 -2.96 -15.68
C MET A 27 29.60 -1.89 -15.07
N VAL A 28 29.97 -0.61 -15.22
CA VAL A 28 29.19 0.52 -14.69
C VAL A 28 27.81 0.62 -15.33
N SER A 29 27.69 0.36 -16.64
CA SER A 29 26.40 0.42 -17.35
C SER A 29 25.39 -0.61 -16.84
N SER A 30 25.84 -1.83 -16.51
CA SER A 30 24.99 -2.85 -15.92
C SER A 30 24.46 -2.43 -14.54
N ILE A 31 25.31 -1.82 -13.72
CA ILE A 31 24.94 -1.34 -12.37
C ILE A 31 23.93 -0.20 -12.47
N MET A 32 24.17 0.78 -13.34
CA MET A 32 23.25 1.90 -13.55
C MET A 32 21.87 1.43 -14.02
N THR A 33 21.81 0.48 -14.95
CA THR A 33 20.54 -0.04 -15.47
C THR A 33 19.72 -0.74 -14.37
N GLY A 34 20.38 -1.48 -13.47
CA GLY A 34 19.76 -2.05 -12.28
C GLY A 34 19.18 -0.98 -11.35
N LEU A 35 19.98 0.04 -11.00
CA LEU A 35 19.57 1.13 -10.12
C LEU A 35 18.36 1.91 -10.67
N PHE A 36 18.30 2.17 -11.98
CA PHE A 36 17.14 2.85 -12.58
C PHE A 36 15.87 2.00 -12.53
N ARG A 37 15.99 0.68 -12.70
CA ARG A 37 14.85 -0.24 -12.58
C ARG A 37 14.33 -0.27 -11.13
N ASP A 38 15.23 -0.33 -10.17
CA ASP A 38 14.90 -0.37 -8.75
C ASP A 38 14.27 0.95 -8.29
N ASN A 39 14.79 2.10 -8.73
CA ASN A 39 14.20 3.40 -8.45
C ASN A 39 12.78 3.53 -9.01
N ARG A 40 12.54 3.09 -10.25
CA ARG A 40 11.18 3.10 -10.83
C ARG A 40 10.23 2.19 -10.06
N GLN A 41 10.70 1.02 -9.62
CA GLN A 41 9.89 0.12 -8.79
C GLN A 41 9.62 0.72 -7.40
N ALA A 42 10.59 1.38 -6.80
CA ALA A 42 10.45 2.07 -5.52
C ALA A 42 9.43 3.23 -5.63
N GLU A 43 9.52 4.06 -6.67
CA GLU A 43 8.54 5.12 -6.95
C GLU A 43 7.13 4.57 -7.13
N GLN A 44 6.98 3.47 -7.88
CA GLN A 44 5.68 2.81 -8.06
C GLN A 44 5.12 2.30 -6.73
N ARG A 45 5.95 1.68 -5.89
CA ARG A 45 5.54 1.21 -4.57
C ARG A 45 5.14 2.35 -3.64
N GLN A 46 5.91 3.45 -3.62
CA GLN A 46 5.58 4.63 -2.82
C GLN A 46 4.24 5.25 -3.24
N ASN A 47 4.02 5.40 -4.54
CA ASN A 47 2.76 5.92 -5.08
C ASN A 47 1.57 5.02 -4.74
N LEU A 48 1.73 3.70 -4.80
CA LEU A 48 0.69 2.75 -4.40
C LEU A 48 0.37 2.85 -2.91
N SER A 49 1.40 2.87 -2.05
CA SER A 49 1.24 3.04 -0.60
C SER A 49 0.47 4.31 -0.24
N ALA A 50 0.80 5.44 -0.86
CA ALA A 50 0.09 6.70 -0.64
C ALA A 50 -1.40 6.58 -1.05
N ARG A 51 -1.69 5.99 -2.22
CA ARG A 51 -3.08 5.79 -2.67
C ARG A 51 -3.87 4.89 -1.74
N MET A 52 -3.27 3.82 -1.21
CA MET A 52 -3.94 2.94 -0.26
C MET A 52 -4.19 3.62 1.08
N GLN A 53 -3.25 4.44 1.57
CA GLN A 53 -3.45 5.25 2.77
C GLN A 53 -4.61 6.22 2.59
N THR A 54 -4.69 6.91 1.45
CA THR A 54 -5.82 7.77 1.12
C THR A 54 -7.13 6.99 1.07
N ALA A 55 -7.16 5.84 0.40
CA ALA A 55 -8.37 5.01 0.31
C ALA A 55 -8.84 4.48 1.67
N ALA A 56 -7.90 4.05 2.53
CA ALA A 56 -8.20 3.61 3.89
C ALA A 56 -8.73 4.75 4.76
N GLU A 57 -8.12 5.94 4.66
CA GLU A 57 -8.54 7.12 5.40
C GLU A 57 -9.89 7.65 4.90
N ASP A 58 -10.14 7.66 3.60
CA ASP A 58 -11.43 8.07 3.04
C ASP A 58 -12.54 7.09 3.43
N LEU A 59 -12.27 5.78 3.42
CA LEU A 59 -13.20 4.77 3.94
C LEU A 59 -13.47 4.99 5.44
N ARG A 60 -12.41 5.24 6.23
CA ARG A 60 -12.51 5.52 7.66
C ARG A 60 -13.36 6.76 7.93
N ARG A 61 -13.11 7.85 7.20
CA ARG A 61 -13.89 9.10 7.27
C ARG A 61 -15.34 8.86 6.87
N HIS A 62 -15.58 8.12 5.80
CA HIS A 62 -16.93 7.80 5.33
C HIS A 62 -17.76 7.04 6.38
N TRP A 63 -17.12 6.15 7.15
CA TRP A 63 -17.76 5.45 8.26
C TRP A 63 -17.91 6.28 9.53
N LEU A 64 -17.04 7.25 9.75
CA LEU A 64 -17.10 8.14 10.91
C LEU A 64 -17.94 9.40 10.67
N ASP A 65 -18.36 9.66 9.42
CA ASP A 65 -19.15 10.83 9.05
C ASP A 65 -20.53 10.84 9.76
N PRO A 66 -20.78 11.80 10.67
CA PRO A 66 -22.05 11.91 11.36
C PRO A 66 -23.16 12.49 10.48
N ALA A 67 -22.86 13.11 9.35
CA ALA A 67 -23.85 13.77 8.50
C ALA A 67 -24.56 12.80 7.55
N ALA A 68 -24.04 11.59 7.36
CA ALA A 68 -24.45 10.73 6.27
C ALA A 68 -25.88 10.15 6.43
N SER A 69 -26.74 10.48 5.48
CA SER A 69 -28.20 10.36 5.54
C SER A 69 -28.74 8.93 5.62
N GLY A 70 -29.86 8.74 6.36
CA GLY A 70 -30.78 7.61 6.14
C GLY A 70 -31.47 7.03 7.37
N VAL A 71 -30.83 6.99 8.53
CA VAL A 71 -31.42 6.45 9.77
C VAL A 71 -30.87 7.27 10.93
N ASP A 72 -31.75 7.97 11.64
CA ASP A 72 -31.56 8.70 12.92
C ASP A 72 -30.26 9.56 13.08
N PRO A 73 -30.34 10.91 13.13
CA PRO A 73 -29.17 11.81 13.21
C PRO A 73 -28.16 11.51 14.33
N ASP A 74 -28.54 10.87 15.43
CA ASP A 74 -27.63 10.50 16.53
C ASP A 74 -26.77 9.24 16.27
N THR A 75 -26.97 8.54 15.14
CA THR A 75 -26.32 7.23 14.90
C THR A 75 -25.62 7.06 13.56
N ARG A 76 -25.55 8.06 12.69
CA ARG A 76 -25.12 7.90 11.28
C ARG A 76 -23.71 7.31 11.09
N GLY A 77 -22.73 7.72 11.88
CA GLY A 77 -21.40 7.09 11.91
C GLY A 77 -21.40 5.70 12.57
N ARG A 78 -22.18 5.52 13.65
CA ARG A 78 -22.35 4.22 14.32
C ARG A 78 -23.08 3.19 13.45
N TYR A 79 -23.98 3.63 12.57
CA TYR A 79 -24.80 2.78 11.72
C TYR A 79 -23.95 2.09 10.64
N ARG A 80 -23.08 2.85 9.97
CA ARG A 80 -22.11 2.32 9.00
C ARG A 80 -20.99 1.52 9.66
N LEU A 81 -20.55 1.92 10.86
CA LEU A 81 -19.65 1.08 11.64
C LEU A 81 -20.26 -0.27 12.02
N ARG A 82 -21.57 -0.29 12.29
CA ARG A 82 -22.32 -1.51 12.63
C ARG A 82 -22.59 -2.38 11.41
N ARG A 83 -22.62 -1.83 10.20
CA ARG A 83 -22.98 -2.56 8.98
C ARG A 83 -21.92 -2.35 7.93
N ALA A 84 -21.16 -3.36 7.52
CA ALA A 84 -19.96 -3.16 6.67
C ALA A 84 -20.34 -2.73 5.25
N CYS A 85 -20.69 -1.46 5.08
CA CYS A 85 -21.31 -0.92 3.88
C CYS A 85 -20.73 0.44 3.50
N VAL A 86 -20.91 0.79 2.24
CA VAL A 86 -20.40 2.01 1.63
C VAL A 86 -21.47 2.63 0.74
N ASP A 87 -22.55 3.14 1.35
CA ASP A 87 -23.61 3.85 0.62
C ASP A 87 -23.04 5.14 0.01
N GLY A 88 -22.85 5.13 -1.32
CA GLY A 88 -22.32 6.28 -2.05
C GLY A 88 -20.80 6.46 -1.98
N PHE A 89 -20.06 5.49 -1.43
CA PHE A 89 -18.61 5.41 -1.54
C PHE A 89 -18.22 4.29 -2.51
N SER A 90 -17.26 4.59 -3.39
CA SER A 90 -16.70 3.60 -4.31
C SER A 90 -15.26 3.27 -3.92
N VAL A 91 -14.96 1.98 -3.84
CA VAL A 91 -13.58 1.53 -3.63
C VAL A 91 -12.78 1.86 -4.89
N PRO A 92 -11.61 2.53 -4.79
CA PRO A 92 -10.79 2.85 -5.96
C PRO A 92 -10.43 1.62 -6.79
N ALA A 93 -10.34 1.80 -8.10
CA ALA A 93 -10.04 0.70 -9.02
C ALA A 93 -8.71 0.01 -8.67
N GLY A 94 -8.70 -1.33 -8.76
CA GLY A 94 -7.53 -2.16 -8.42
C GLY A 94 -7.32 -2.37 -6.92
N MET A 95 -8.20 -1.85 -6.06
CA MET A 95 -8.20 -2.16 -4.63
C MET A 95 -9.34 -3.09 -4.25
N THR A 96 -9.11 -3.92 -3.25
CA THR A 96 -10.10 -4.80 -2.65
C THR A 96 -10.17 -4.55 -1.16
N VAL A 97 -11.37 -4.43 -0.62
CA VAL A 97 -11.59 -4.30 0.83
C VAL A 97 -12.16 -5.59 1.38
N THR A 98 -11.46 -6.18 2.34
CA THR A 98 -11.90 -7.33 3.12
C THR A 98 -12.19 -6.89 4.56
N VAL A 99 -13.26 -7.39 5.13
CA VAL A 99 -13.69 -7.10 6.50
C VAL A 99 -13.86 -8.40 7.28
N TRP A 100 -13.53 -8.37 8.56
CA TRP A 100 -13.88 -9.43 9.50
C TRP A 100 -14.04 -8.85 10.90
N ASP A 101 -14.79 -9.54 11.74
CA ASP A 101 -15.07 -9.10 13.10
C ASP A 101 -14.36 -10.02 14.11
N VAL A 102 -13.78 -9.41 15.14
CA VAL A 102 -13.11 -10.08 16.25
C VAL A 102 -13.96 -9.88 17.50
N THR A 103 -14.55 -10.96 18.00
CA THR A 103 -15.44 -10.92 19.16
C THR A 103 -14.75 -11.56 20.36
N PRO A 104 -14.48 -10.81 21.45
CA PRO A 104 -14.01 -11.39 22.69
C PRO A 104 -15.11 -12.27 23.28
N ASP A 105 -14.74 -13.43 23.78
CA ASP A 105 -15.61 -14.19 24.65
C ASP A 105 -15.46 -13.67 26.09
N GLY A 106 -16.45 -13.94 26.94
CA GLY A 106 -16.42 -13.51 28.35
C GLY A 106 -15.35 -14.21 29.20
N LYS A 107 -14.50 -15.04 28.60
CA LYS A 107 -13.48 -15.87 29.26
C LYS A 107 -12.05 -15.48 28.89
N GLY A 108 -11.88 -14.49 28.01
CA GLY A 108 -10.58 -13.95 27.59
C GLY A 108 -10.06 -14.50 26.26
N ASP A 109 -10.83 -15.34 25.56
CA ASP A 109 -10.53 -15.79 24.20
C ASP A 109 -11.18 -14.87 23.15
N PHE A 110 -10.77 -15.03 21.89
CA PHE A 110 -11.29 -14.25 20.77
C PHE A 110 -11.78 -15.16 19.65
N THR A 111 -12.99 -14.90 19.16
CA THR A 111 -13.53 -15.52 17.96
C THR A 111 -13.38 -14.58 16.78
N VAL A 112 -12.95 -15.10 15.63
CA VAL A 112 -12.77 -14.33 14.39
C VAL A 112 -13.80 -14.82 13.38
N SER A 113 -14.56 -13.90 12.79
CA SER A 113 -15.53 -14.24 11.75
C SER A 113 -14.83 -14.70 10.47
N ALA A 114 -15.57 -15.40 9.60
CA ALA A 114 -15.14 -15.53 8.21
C ALA A 114 -14.98 -14.13 7.57
N PRO A 115 -14.00 -13.93 6.68
CA PRO A 115 -13.83 -12.66 5.98
C PRO A 115 -14.96 -12.45 4.97
N TYR A 116 -15.40 -11.21 4.81
CA TYR A 116 -16.45 -10.80 3.88
C TYR A 116 -16.15 -9.43 3.24
N GLY A 117 -16.82 -9.14 2.12
CA GLY A 117 -16.64 -7.89 1.38
C GLY A 117 -17.52 -6.75 1.90
N LEU A 118 -17.24 -5.54 1.41
CA LEU A 118 -18.12 -4.38 1.63
C LEU A 118 -19.42 -4.50 0.82
N SER A 119 -20.55 -4.20 1.46
CA SER A 119 -21.82 -4.05 0.76
C SER A 119 -21.97 -2.64 0.17
N ALA A 120 -22.47 -2.54 -1.05
CA ALA A 120 -22.86 -1.26 -1.63
C ALA A 120 -24.13 -0.66 -0.98
N SER A 121 -24.90 -1.48 -0.25
CA SER A 121 -26.09 -1.04 0.49
C SER A 121 -25.96 -1.33 1.98
N CYS A 122 -26.17 -0.32 2.82
CA CYS A 122 -26.20 -0.51 4.27
C CYS A 122 -27.41 -1.30 4.75
N ALA A 123 -28.55 -1.26 4.07
CA ALA A 123 -29.76 -1.96 4.51
C ALA A 123 -29.58 -3.50 4.54
N SER A 124 -28.87 -4.04 3.57
CA SER A 124 -28.63 -5.49 3.40
C SER A 124 -27.30 -5.97 3.99
N ALA A 125 -26.45 -5.05 4.45
CA ALA A 125 -25.12 -5.39 4.94
C ALA A 125 -25.14 -6.14 6.27
N ALA A 126 -24.17 -7.05 6.43
CA ALA A 126 -23.97 -7.83 7.64
C ALA A 126 -23.79 -6.94 8.87
N VAL A 127 -24.57 -7.24 9.91
CA VAL A 127 -24.53 -6.52 11.18
C VAL A 127 -23.39 -7.08 12.02
N ARG A 128 -22.55 -6.18 12.52
CA ARG A 128 -21.45 -6.50 13.41
C ARG A 128 -21.97 -7.13 14.71
N PRO A 129 -21.36 -8.22 15.21
CA PRO A 129 -21.67 -8.76 16.53
C PRO A 129 -21.49 -7.72 17.65
N ALA A 130 -22.30 -7.80 18.70
CA ALA A 130 -22.15 -6.93 19.87
C ALA A 130 -20.78 -7.13 20.54
N ARG A 131 -20.19 -6.05 21.08
CA ARG A 131 -18.89 -6.06 21.78
C ARG A 131 -17.71 -6.58 20.94
N SER A 132 -17.80 -6.55 19.61
CA SER A 132 -16.72 -6.94 18.72
C SER A 132 -15.97 -5.74 18.12
N VAL A 133 -14.73 -5.98 17.71
CA VAL A 133 -13.90 -5.05 16.95
C VAL A 133 -13.95 -5.42 15.48
N ARG A 134 -14.18 -4.44 14.61
CA ARG A 134 -14.15 -4.67 13.17
C ARG A 134 -12.74 -4.41 12.63
N ARG A 135 -12.17 -5.40 11.94
CA ARG A 135 -10.92 -5.25 11.21
C ARG A 135 -11.21 -5.08 9.73
N VAL A 136 -10.52 -4.13 9.13
CA VAL A 136 -10.64 -3.81 7.70
C VAL A 136 -9.28 -3.90 7.08
N ARG A 137 -9.20 -4.60 5.96
CA ARG A 137 -8.00 -4.73 5.15
C ARG A 137 -8.26 -4.17 3.77
N VAL A 138 -7.49 -3.17 3.39
CA VAL A 138 -7.44 -2.62 2.03
C VAL A 138 -6.22 -3.21 1.37
N GLN A 139 -6.40 -3.91 0.26
CA GLN A 139 -5.32 -4.53 -0.50
C GLN A 139 -5.30 -3.99 -1.92
N ASN A 140 -4.10 -3.90 -2.49
CA ASN A 140 -3.90 -3.66 -3.90
C ASN A 140 -2.97 -4.75 -4.44
N ALA A 141 -3.46 -5.52 -5.41
CA ALA A 141 -2.68 -6.52 -6.12
C ALA A 141 -2.32 -5.98 -7.51
N ALA A 142 -1.29 -5.15 -7.58
CA ALA A 142 -0.76 -4.63 -8.85
C ALA A 142 0.65 -5.18 -9.11
N GLY A 143 0.86 -5.71 -10.32
CA GLY A 143 2.20 -6.06 -10.82
C GLY A 143 2.95 -7.12 -10.02
N GLY A 144 2.25 -8.06 -9.36
CA GLY A 144 2.86 -9.16 -8.60
C GLY A 144 3.31 -8.81 -7.18
N SER A 145 3.12 -7.57 -6.73
CA SER A 145 3.30 -7.15 -5.34
C SER A 145 1.93 -6.96 -4.71
N THR A 146 1.65 -7.66 -3.60
CA THR A 146 0.45 -7.40 -2.80
C THR A 146 0.83 -6.41 -1.70
N ASN A 147 0.30 -5.20 -1.79
CA ASN A 147 0.41 -4.23 -0.71
C ASN A 147 -0.90 -4.22 0.08
N GLU A 148 -0.82 -4.15 1.40
CA GLU A 148 -1.99 -4.12 2.27
C GLU A 148 -1.85 -3.14 3.43
N ILE A 149 -2.98 -2.58 3.83
CA ILE A 149 -3.13 -1.79 5.05
C ILE A 149 -4.31 -2.38 5.82
N THR A 150 -4.08 -2.68 7.10
CA THR A 150 -5.13 -3.15 8.01
C THR A 150 -5.34 -2.12 9.12
N PHE A 151 -6.60 -1.81 9.41
CA PHE A 151 -6.98 -0.95 10.52
C PHE A 151 -8.18 -1.51 11.27
N GLU A 152 -8.33 -1.08 12.52
CA GLU A 152 -9.39 -1.54 13.41
C GLU A 152 -10.39 -0.41 13.66
N MET A 153 -11.67 -0.76 13.71
CA MET A 153 -12.76 0.15 13.98
C MET A 153 -13.55 -0.33 15.19
N TYR A 154 -13.50 0.48 16.25
CA TYR A 154 -14.26 0.31 17.47
C TYR A 154 -15.61 1.00 17.29
N GLY A 155 -16.70 0.29 17.59
CA GLY A 155 -18.02 0.91 17.63
C GLY A 155 -18.43 0.95 19.09
N GLY A 156 -18.73 2.16 19.58
CA GLY A 156 -19.17 2.38 20.95
C GLY A 156 -20.66 2.19 21.15
#